data_AF-A0A158NXK8-F1
#
_entry.id   AF-A0A158NXK8-F1
#
_cell.length_a   1.000
_cell.length_b   1.000
_cell.length_c   1.000
_cell.angle_alpha   90.00
_cell.angle_beta   90.00
_cell.angle_gamma   90.00
#
_symmetry.space_group_name_H-M   'P 1'
#
loop_
_entity.id
_entity.type
_entity.pdbx_description
1 polymer ?
#
loop_
_entity_poly.entity_id
_entity_poly.type
_entity_poly.pdbx_seq_one_letter_code
_entity_poly.pdbx_strand_id
1 'polypeptide(L)'
;MLTQIFIYCWFGNKVKLKSLQLVDSIFQMEWPIMDNSVKKSLLIIMKRAMIPIEISTVYILTMNLDSFVALLKTSYSVYNLLTQ
;
A
#
# COMPACT_ATOMS: atom_id res chain seq x y z
N MET A 1 -0.75 -14.09 -18.14
CA MET A 1 -0.79 -12.63 -17.97
C MET A 1 -1.39 -12.21 -16.62
N LEU A 2 -2.60 -12.68 -16.25
CA LEU A 2 -3.22 -12.31 -14.96
C LEU A 2 -2.36 -12.63 -13.72
N THR A 3 -1.67 -13.77 -13.69
CA THR A 3 -0.78 -14.14 -12.57
C THR A 3 0.37 -13.15 -12.38
N GLN A 4 0.94 -12.61 -13.46
CA GLN A 4 2.02 -11.63 -13.38
C GLN A 4 1.50 -10.33 -12.76
N ILE A 5 0.35 -9.84 -13.23
CA ILE A 5 -0.31 -8.64 -12.69
C ILE A 5 -0.66 -8.86 -11.21
N PHE A 6 -1.21 -10.03 -10.87
CA PHE A 6 -1.54 -10.40 -9.50
C PHE A 6 -0.31 -10.34 -8.59
N ILE A 7 0.83 -10.89 -9.01
CA ILE A 7 2.08 -10.86 -8.22
C ILE A 7 2.48 -9.41 -7.91
N TYR A 8 2.45 -8.51 -8.89
CA TYR A 8 2.77 -7.09 -8.67
C TYR A 8 1.81 -6.41 -7.70
N CYS A 9 0.49 -6.59 -7.90
CA CYS A 9 -0.55 -6.05 -7.02
C CYS A 9 -0.46 -6.60 -5.59
N TRP A 10 -0.11 -7.89 -5.45
CA TRP A 10 0.06 -8.54 -4.15
C TRP A 10 1.23 -7.94 -3.37
N PHE A 11 2.41 -7.83 -4.02
CA PHE A 11 3.58 -7.24 -3.37
C PHE A 11 3.40 -5.74 -3.10
N GLY A 12 2.82 -4.98 -4.04
CA GLY A 12 2.50 -3.57 -3.82
C GLY A 12 1.55 -3.36 -2.63
N ASN A 13 0.53 -4.21 -2.50
CA ASN A 13 -0.34 -4.20 -1.33
C ASN A 13 0.40 -4.55 -0.03
N LYS A 14 1.29 -5.55 -0.07
CA LYS A 14 2.10 -5.93 1.11
C LYS A 14 3.02 -4.78 1.56
N VAL A 15 3.61 -4.03 0.62
CA VAL A 15 4.42 -2.84 0.91
C VAL A 15 3.56 -1.75 1.56
N LYS A 16 2.37 -1.47 1.01
CA LYS A 16 1.42 -0.51 1.60
C LYS A 16 1.08 -0.87 3.04
N LEU A 17 0.72 -2.12 3.30
CA LEU A 17 0.38 -2.59 4.65
C LEU A 17 1.57 -2.49 5.60
N LYS A 18 2.77 -2.88 5.17
CA LYS A 18 3.98 -2.77 5.99
C LYS A 18 4.36 -1.31 6.28
N SER A 19 4.13 -0.41 5.34
CA SER A 19 4.32 1.03 5.54
C SER A 19 3.43 1.58 6.65
N LEU A 20 2.15 1.18 6.69
CA LEU A 20 1.22 1.62 7.72
C LEU A 20 1.57 1.04 9.10
N GLN A 21 1.96 -0.24 9.14
CA GLN A 21 2.40 -0.92 10.37
C GLN A 21 3.62 -0.28 11.04
N LEU A 22 4.43 0.49 10.30
CA LEU A 22 5.58 1.19 10.87
C LEU A 22 5.17 2.20 11.94
N VAL A 23 4.09 2.96 11.72
CA VAL A 23 3.61 3.96 12.69
C VAL A 23 3.15 3.27 13.97
N ASP A 24 2.39 2.18 13.85
CA ASP A 24 1.93 1.39 14.99
C ASP A 24 3.10 0.80 15.78
N SER A 25 4.13 0.33 15.06
CA SER A 25 5.33 -0.24 15.69
C SER A 25 6.12 0.81 16.47
N ILE A 26 6.23 2.04 15.94
CA ILE A 26 6.86 3.17 16.66
C ILE A 26 5.99 3.63 17.83
N PHE A 27 4.67 3.55 17.71
CA PHE A 27 3.78 3.93 18.81
C PHE A 27 3.85 2.94 19.99
N GLN A 28 4.02 1.65 19.69
CA GLN A 28 4.09 0.57 20.70
C GLN A 28 5.44 0.44 21.41
N MET A 29 6.50 1.08 20.93
CA MET A 29 7.80 1.05 21.63
C MET A 29 7.85 2.04 22.80
N GLU A 30 8.82 1.89 23.68
CA GLU A 30 9.06 2.78 24.83
C GLU A 30 9.71 4.13 24.43
N TRP A 31 9.21 4.75 23.37
CA TRP A 31 9.67 6.05 22.87
C TRP A 31 9.55 7.21 23.88
N PRO A 32 8.65 7.22 24.89
CA PRO A 32 8.60 8.28 25.90
C PRO A 32 9.84 8.34 26.80
N ILE A 33 10.61 7.26 26.91
CA ILE A 33 11.81 7.19 27.76
C ILE A 33 13.05 7.68 27.01
N MET A 34 12.98 7.77 25.68
CA MET A 34 14.10 8.17 24.83
C MET A 34 14.46 9.66 24.95
N ASP A 35 15.68 9.99 24.56
CA ASP A 35 16.17 11.36 24.48
C ASP A 35 15.31 12.24 23.58
N ASN A 36 15.30 13.53 23.88
CA ASN A 36 14.47 14.50 23.16
C ASN A 36 14.85 14.63 21.66
N SER A 37 16.12 14.39 21.33
CA SER A 37 16.62 14.32 19.95
C SER A 37 16.00 13.14 19.18
N VAL A 38 15.94 11.97 19.81
CA VAL A 38 15.36 10.74 19.24
C VAL A 38 13.85 10.89 19.10
N LYS A 39 13.16 11.41 20.13
CA LYS A 39 11.71 11.70 20.07
C LYS A 39 11.34 12.60 18.89
N LYS A 40 12.12 13.67 18.66
CA LYS A 40 11.89 14.60 17.54
C LYS A 40 12.06 13.89 16.19
N SER A 41 13.07 13.03 16.06
CA SER A 41 13.29 12.21 14.86
C SER A 41 12.14 11.21 14.64
N LEU A 42 11.71 10.50 15.69
CA LEU A 42 10.57 9.58 15.62
C LEU A 42 9.27 10.28 15.23
N LEU A 43 8.99 11.48 15.76
CA LEU A 43 7.83 12.27 15.36
C LEU A 43 7.85 12.61 13.86
N ILE A 44 9.02 12.95 13.30
CA ILE A 44 9.16 13.19 11.86
C ILE A 44 8.90 11.91 11.07
N ILE A 45 9.46 10.78 11.52
CA ILE A 45 9.27 9.48 10.88
C ILE A 45 7.79 9.07 10.91
N MET A 46 7.12 9.13 12.07
CA MET A 46 5.70 8.83 12.22
C MET A 46 4.84 9.72 11.31
N LYS A 47 5.13 11.03 11.28
CA LYS A 47 4.41 11.98 10.42
C LYS A 47 4.54 11.62 8.93
N ARG A 48 5.72 11.14 8.50
CA ARG A 48 5.94 10.70 7.12
C ARG A 48 5.28 9.34 6.84
N ALA A 49 5.40 8.40 7.77
CA ALA A 49 4.88 7.04 7.63
C ALA A 49 3.34 6.95 7.70
N MET A 50 2.66 7.98 8.22
CA MET A 50 1.20 8.12 8.09
C MET A 50 0.72 8.22 6.64
N ILE A 51 1.58 8.61 5.71
CA ILE A 51 1.31 8.54 4.28
C ILE A 51 1.82 7.17 3.79
N PRO A 52 0.94 6.23 3.40
CA PRO A 52 1.36 4.90 2.97
C PRO A 52 2.22 4.97 1.72
N ILE A 53 3.24 4.11 1.65
CA ILE A 53 4.01 3.90 0.42
C ILE A 53 3.14 3.11 -0.55
N GLU A 54 2.70 3.76 -1.62
CA GLU A 54 1.94 3.16 -2.69
C GLU A 54 2.74 3.18 -3.99
N ILE A 55 2.83 2.04 -4.66
CA ILE A 55 3.45 1.92 -5.97
C ILE A 55 2.38 2.18 -7.01
N SER A 56 2.54 3.23 -7.83
CA SER A 56 1.60 3.56 -8.90
C SER A 56 2.28 3.47 -10.27
N THR A 57 1.62 2.84 -11.23
CA THR A 57 2.04 2.86 -12.64
C THR A 57 1.37 4.03 -13.36
N VAL A 58 2.18 4.89 -14.00
CA VAL A 58 1.71 6.00 -14.86
C VAL A 58 0.66 6.87 -14.15
N TYR A 59 0.81 7.11 -12.84
CA TYR A 59 -0.06 7.93 -11.97
C TYR A 59 -1.57 7.58 -11.91
N ILE A 60 -2.06 6.64 -12.73
CA ILE A 60 -3.49 6.34 -12.88
C ILE A 60 -3.89 5.07 -12.12
N LEU A 61 -2.98 4.09 -12.02
CA LEU A 61 -3.26 2.79 -11.41
C LEU A 61 -2.31 2.52 -10.25
N THR A 62 -2.87 2.34 -9.06
CA THR A 62 -2.12 1.86 -7.89
C THR A 62 -1.96 0.34 -8.00
N MET A 63 -0.74 -0.17 -7.79
CA MET A 63 -0.47 -1.60 -7.74
C MET A 63 -0.92 -2.16 -6.39
N ASN A 64 -2.22 -2.37 -6.24
CA ASN A 64 -2.82 -3.02 -5.08
C ASN A 64 -3.88 -4.05 -5.50
N LEU A 65 -4.39 -4.80 -4.52
CA LEU A 65 -5.38 -5.85 -4.77
C LEU A 65 -6.73 -5.29 -5.23
N ASP A 66 -7.11 -4.10 -4.76
CA ASP A 66 -8.37 -3.46 -5.17
C ASP A 66 -8.37 -3.16 -6.67
N SER A 67 -7.27 -2.62 -7.20
CA SER A 67 -7.06 -2.40 -8.62
C SER A 67 -7.04 -3.69 -9.43
N PHE A 68 -6.47 -4.77 -8.89
CA PHE A 68 -6.51 -6.08 -9.54
C PHE A 68 -7.95 -6.62 -9.65
N VAL A 69 -8.73 -6.54 -8.57
CA VAL A 69 -10.15 -6.94 -8.57
C VAL A 69 -10.96 -6.07 -9.53
N ALA A 70 -10.71 -4.76 -9.57
CA ALA A 70 -11.34 -3.86 -10.53
C ALA A 70 -11.04 -4.28 -11.98
N LEU A 71 -9.79 -4.61 -12.28
CA LEU A 71 -9.36 -5.09 -13.60
C LEU A 71 -10.07 -6.39 -13.99
N LEU A 72 -10.21 -7.34 -13.06
CA LEU A 72 -10.94 -8.60 -13.33
C LEU A 72 -12.42 -8.35 -13.59
N LYS A 73 -13.07 -7.49 -12.79
CA LYS A 73 -14.48 -7.13 -12.97
C LYS A 73 -14.73 -6.46 -14.31
N THR A 74 -13.92 -5.48 -14.69
CA THR A 74 -14.06 -4.80 -15.98
C THR A 74 -13.82 -5.74 -17.14
N SER A 75 -12.80 -6.61 -17.05
CA SER A 75 -12.53 -7.62 -18.08
C SER A 75 -13.70 -8.59 -18.27
N TYR A 76 -14.29 -9.07 -17.17
CA TYR A 76 -15.45 -9.96 -17.21
C TYR A 76 -16.71 -9.26 -17.76
N SER A 77 -16.97 -8.02 -17.34
CA SER A 77 -18.10 -7.24 -17.88
C SER A 77 -17.97 -7.01 -19.38
N VAL A 78 -16.78 -6.66 -19.87
CA VAL A 78 -16.52 -6.50 -21.31
C VAL A 78 -16.69 -7.82 -22.04
N TYR A 79 -16.20 -8.93 -21.48
CA TYR A 79 -16.41 -10.25 -22.07
C TYR A 79 -17.91 -10.57 -22.23
N ASN A 80 -18.70 -10.42 -21.16
CA ASN A 80 -20.13 -10.68 -21.20
C ASN A 80 -20.86 -9.82 -22.24
N LEU A 81 -20.49 -8.54 -22.37
CA LEU A 81 -21.06 -7.63 -23.38
C LEU A 81 -20.73 -8.05 -24.82
N LEU A 82 -19.54 -8.63 -25.06
CA LEU A 82 -19.11 -9.06 -26.39
C LEU A 82 -19.66 -10.43 -26.78
N THR A 83 -19.96 -11.28 -25.80
CA THR A 83 -20.53 -12.62 -26.02
C THR A 83 -22.06 -12.64 -26.07
N GLN A 84 -22.69 -11.49 -25.85
CA GLN A 84 -24.13 -11.30 -25.97
C GLN A 84 -24.50 -10.83 -27.38
#